data_AF-A0A258R297-F1
#
_entry.id   AF-A0A258R297-F1
#
_cell.length_a   1.000
_cell.length_b   1.000
_cell.length_c   1.000
_cell.angle_alpha   90.00
_cell.angle_beta   90.00
_cell.angle_gamma   90.00
#
_symmetry.space_group_name_H-M   'P 1'
#
loop_
_entity.id
_entity.type
_entity.pdbx_description
1 polymer ?
#
loop_
_entity_poly.entity_id
_entity_poly.type
_entity_poly.pdbx_seq_one_letter_code
_entity_poly.pdbx_strand_id
1 'polypeptide(L)' 'MSRSLFHIDPRLASDGPALGDLPLCHVRLVDDSRFPWIVLVPRRAGASEIIDLPPEDRRALMDEISAASAALKAISG' A
#
# COMPACT_ATOMS: atom_id res chain seq x y z
N MET A 1 -19.55 -14.35 11.63
CA MET A 1 -18.65 -13.19 11.46
C MET A 1 -18.65 -12.85 9.98
N SER A 2 -19.21 -11.69 9.58
CA SER A 2 -19.19 -11.27 8.17
C SER A 2 -17.76 -10.93 7.79
N ARG A 3 -17.20 -11.60 6.79
CA ARG A 3 -15.88 -11.32 6.25
C ARG A 3 -16.06 -10.12 5.31
N SER A 4 -15.89 -8.90 5.82
CA SER A 4 -15.94 -7.71 4.98
C SER A 4 -14.83 -7.79 3.92
N LEU A 5 -15.21 -7.63 2.66
CA LEU A 5 -14.26 -7.55 1.56
C LEU A 5 -13.49 -6.22 1.66
N PHE A 6 -12.21 -6.24 1.29
CA PHE A 6 -11.44 -5.01 1.20
C PHE A 6 -11.98 -4.15 0.06
N HIS A 7 -12.19 -2.86 0.35
CA HIS A 7 -12.46 -1.82 -0.63
C HIS A 7 -11.50 -0.67 -0.35
N ILE A 8 -10.89 -0.12 -1.41
CA ILE A 8 -10.02 1.04 -1.27
C ILE A 8 -10.84 2.28 -0.88
N ASP A 9 -10.30 3.10 0.02
CA ASP A 9 -10.90 4.40 0.34
C ASP A 9 -10.93 5.29 -0.93
N PRO A 10 -12.07 5.92 -1.27
CA PRO A 10 -12.17 6.77 -2.46
C PRO A 10 -11.14 7.90 -2.53
N ARG A 11 -10.68 8.42 -1.38
CA ARG A 11 -9.64 9.45 -1.31
C ARG A 11 -8.30 8.90 -1.79
N LEU A 12 -7.91 7.71 -1.30
CA LEU A 12 -6.71 7.02 -1.77
C LEU A 12 -6.82 6.65 -3.25
N ALA A 13 -8.02 6.29 -3.72
CA ALA A 13 -8.26 6.03 -5.14
C ALA A 13 -8.14 7.29 -6.00
N SER A 14 -8.45 8.47 -5.45
CA SER A 14 -8.33 9.75 -6.15
C SER A 14 -6.91 10.32 -6.17
N ASP A 15 -6.02 9.86 -5.29
CA ASP A 15 -4.67 10.42 -5.15
C ASP A 15 -3.73 10.14 -6.33
N GLY A 16 -4.15 9.32 -7.31
CA GLY A 16 -3.39 9.05 -8.54
C GLY A 16 -3.63 7.63 -9.05
N PRO A 17 -2.95 7.18 -10.13
CA PRO A 17 -3.26 5.90 -10.78
C PRO A 17 -2.81 4.67 -9.97
N ALA A 18 -3.49 3.54 -10.20
CA ALA A 18 -3.06 2.24 -9.67
C ALA A 18 -1.83 1.75 -10.43
N LEU A 19 -0.82 1.27 -9.69
CA LEU A 19 0.37 0.63 -10.26
C LEU A 19 0.25 -0.91 -10.29
N GLY A 20 -0.62 -1.47 -9.45
CA GLY A 20 -0.88 -2.91 -9.39
C GLY A 20 -0.99 -3.41 -7.95
N ASP A 21 -0.78 -4.71 -7.78
CA ASP A 21 -0.94 -5.41 -6.51
C ASP A 21 0.32 -6.21 -6.16
N LEU A 22 0.84 -5.98 -4.95
CA LEU A 22 1.76 -6.89 -4.26
C LEU A 22 0.94 -7.96 -3.50
N PRO A 23 1.54 -9.02 -2.93
CA PRO A 23 0.81 -10.05 -2.19
C PRO A 23 -0.17 -9.53 -1.12
N LEU A 24 0.21 -8.51 -0.36
CA LEU A 24 -0.61 -7.86 0.66
C LEU A 24 -1.16 -6.51 0.19
N CYS A 25 -0.31 -5.63 -0.37
CA CYS A 25 -0.70 -4.24 -0.63
C CYS A 25 -1.16 -3.99 -2.07
N HIS A 26 -2.19 -3.16 -2.20
CA HIS A 26 -2.47 -2.43 -3.43
C HIS A 26 -1.51 -1.25 -3.53
N VAL A 27 -0.91 -1.03 -4.70
CA VAL A 27 0.10 0.02 -4.92
C VAL A 27 -0.49 1.12 -5.79
N ARG A 28 -0.32 2.36 -5.35
CA ARG A 28 -0.70 3.54 -6.11
C ARG A 28 0.45 4.50 -6.29
N LEU A 29 0.45 5.19 -7.42
CA LEU A 29 1.28 6.38 -7.63
C LEU A 29 0.50 7.59 -7.15
N VAL A 30 1.14 8.47 -6.38
CA VAL A 30 0.58 9.77 -6.02
C VAL A 30 0.77 10.72 -7.20
N ASP A 31 -0.28 11.42 -7.60
CA ASP A 31 -0.27 12.43 -8.67
C ASP A 31 0.37 13.74 -8.17
N ASP A 32 1.63 13.64 -7.79
CA ASP A 32 2.48 14.74 -7.40
C ASP A 32 3.83 14.60 -8.10
N SER A 33 3.98 15.28 -9.24
CA SER A 33 5.18 15.19 -10.09
C SER A 33 6.45 15.73 -9.44
N ARG A 34 6.39 16.30 -8.23
CA ARG A 34 7.56 16.79 -7.50
C ARG A 34 8.39 15.64 -6.93
N PHE A 35 7.80 14.46 -6.72
CA PHE A 35 8.47 13.32 -6.09
C PHE A 35 8.05 11.99 -6.73
N PRO A 36 8.94 10.98 -6.82
CA PRO A 36 8.54 9.62 -7.14
C PRO A 36 7.88 8.99 -5.90
N TRP A 37 6.59 9.27 -5.71
CA TRP A 37 5.85 8.92 -4.50
C TRP A 37 4.79 7.84 -4.76
N ILE A 38 4.91 6.71 -4.06
CA ILE A 38 3.90 5.64 -4.04
C ILE A 38 3.27 5.47 -2.66
N VAL A 39 2.06 4.93 -2.63
CA VAL A 39 1.36 4.51 -1.42
C VAL A 39 1.08 3.01 -1.48
N LEU A 40 1.42 2.31 -0.40
CA LEU A 40 1.07 0.91 -0.19
C LEU A 40 -0.17 0.83 0.70
N VAL A 41 -1.23 0.18 0.21
CA VAL A 41 -2.51 0.03 0.93
C VAL A 41 -2.74 -1.46 1.23
N PRO A 42 -2.53 -1.93 2.48
CA PRO A 42 -2.80 -3.32 2.84
C PRO A 42 -4.25 -3.70 2.53
N ARG A 43 -4.46 -4.79 1.78
CA ARG A 43 -5.81 -5.23 1.39
C ARG A 43 -6.51 -5.97 2.54
N ARG A 44 -6.77 -5.26 3.63
CA ARG A 44 -7.47 -5.72 4.84
C ARG A 44 -8.60 -4.77 5.19
N ALA A 45 -9.82 -5.31 5.26
CA ALA A 45 -11.01 -4.52 5.52
C ALA A 45 -10.99 -3.98 6.96
N GLY A 46 -11.25 -2.68 7.11
CA GLY A 46 -11.38 -2.02 8.41
C GLY A 46 -10.07 -1.74 9.16
N ALA A 47 -8.91 -2.11 8.61
CA ALA A 47 -7.62 -1.76 9.21
C ALA A 47 -7.37 -0.25 9.04
N SER A 48 -7.07 0.42 10.14
CA SER A 48 -6.71 1.85 10.16
C SER A 48 -5.28 2.06 10.68
N GLU A 49 -4.83 1.19 11.57
CA GLU A 49 -3.51 1.19 12.17
C GLU A 49 -2.73 -0.07 11.77
N ILE A 50 -1.39 -0.01 11.76
CA ILE A 50 -0.55 -1.20 11.51
C ILE A 50 -0.83 -2.31 12.54
N ILE A 51 -1.20 -1.96 13.77
CA ILE A 51 -1.53 -2.92 14.84
C ILE A 51 -2.85 -3.65 14.62
N ASP A 52 -3.73 -3.17 13.72
CA ASP A 52 -4.96 -3.87 13.33
C ASP A 52 -4.66 -5.07 12.41
N LEU A 53 -3.47 -5.09 11.80
CA LEU A 53 -3.04 -6.19 10.95
C LEU A 53 -2.64 -7.41 11.79
N PRO A 54 -2.98 -8.63 11.36
CA PRO A 54 -2.42 -9.86 11.91
C PRO A 54 -0.88 -9.83 11.93
N PRO A 55 -0.22 -10.51 12.89
CA PRO A 55 1.24 -10.53 12.99
C PRO A 55 1.97 -10.89 11.69
N GLU A 56 1.44 -11.84 10.92
CA GLU A 56 1.95 -12.25 9.62
C GLU A 56 1.85 -11.14 8.56
N ASP A 57 0.75 -10.38 8.57
CA ASP A 57 0.54 -9.28 7.64
C ASP A 57 1.41 -8.08 8.00
N ARG A 58 1.69 -7.83 9.28
CA ARG A 58 2.66 -6.79 9.68
C ARG A 58 4.05 -7.13 9.16
N ARG A 59 4.43 -8.42 9.20
CA ARG A 59 5.72 -8.85 8.65
C ARG A 59 5.75 -8.68 7.13
N ALA A 60 4.71 -9.14 6.43
CA ALA A 60 4.59 -8.98 5.00
C ALA A 60 4.58 -7.50 4.57
N LEU A 61 3.89 -6.64 5.33
CA LEU A 61 3.90 -5.20 5.11
C LEU A 61 5.32 -4.62 5.20
N MET A 62 6.10 -5.00 6.22
CA MET A 62 7.49 -4.54 6.34
C MET A 62 8.38 -5.02 5.19
N ASP A 63 8.18 -6.26 4.72
CA ASP A 63 8.90 -6.80 3.58
C ASP A 63 8.54 -6.07 2.28
N GLU A 64 7.25 -5.76 2.06
CA GLU A 64 6.77 -4.98 0.91
C GLU A 64 7.23 -3.51 0.94
N ILE A 65 7.21 -2.86 2.11
CA ILE A 65 7.76 -1.51 2.28
C ILE A 65 9.24 -1.51 1.90
N SER A 66 10.01 -2.50 2.35
CA SER A 66 11.45 -2.60 2.06
C SER A 66 11.70 -2.77 0.56
N ALA A 67 10.96 -3.66 -0.10
CA ALA A 67 11.07 -3.88 -1.54
C ALA A 67 10.69 -2.64 -2.37
N ALA A 68 9.57 -1.99 -2.03
CA ALA A 68 9.10 -0.79 -2.70
C ALA A 68 10.07 0.39 -2.50
N SER A 69 10.64 0.53 -1.29
CA SER A 69 11.66 1.54 -1.00
C SER A 69 12.93 1.32 -1.80
N ALA A 70 13.39 0.07 -1.95
CA ALA A 70 14.55 -0.25 -2.77
C ALA A 70 14.30 0.07 -4.26
N ALA A 71 13.09 -0.22 -4.76
CA ALA A 71 12.70 0.10 -6.13
C ALA A 71 12.65 1.62 -6.38
N LEU A 72 12.04 2.39 -5.46
CA LEU A 72 12.04 3.85 -5.53
C LEU A 72 13.47 4.41 -5.51
N LYS A 73 14.30 3.92 -4.59
CA LYS A 73 15.70 4.34 -4.50
C LYS A 73 16.44 4.12 -5.82
N ALA A 74 16.29 2.94 -6.43
CA ALA A 74 16.95 2.62 -7.69
C ALA A 74 16.62 3.59 -8.86
N ILE A 75 15.46 4.27 -8.81
CA ILE A 75 15.07 5.26 -9.83
C ILE A 75 15.29 6.71 -9.40
N SER A 76 15.62 6.97 -8.13
CA SER A 76 15.71 8.32 -7.56
C SER A 76 17.04 8.69 -6.89
N GLY A 77 17.94 7.73 -6.59
CA GLY A 77 19.27 7.97 -5.98
C GLY A 77 19.61 7.06 -4.80
#